data_AF-A0A5A9ZA30-F1
#
_entry.id   AF-A0A5A9ZA30-F1
#
_cell.length_a   1.000
_cell.length_b   1.000
_cell.length_c   1.000
_cell.angle_alpha   90.00
_cell.angle_beta   90.00
_cell.angle_gamma   90.00
#
_symmetry.space_group_name_H-M   'P 1'
#
loop_
_entity.id
_entity.type
_entity.pdbx_description
1 polymer ?
#
loop_
_entity_poly.entity_id
_entity_poly.type
_entity_poly.pdbx_seq_one_letter_code
_entity_poly.pdbx_strand_id
1 'polypeptide(L)' 'MPIAAAADCVPPERPFLPQSREDIRAYADLLRSDFEGYIADIQEYFRCLDAERQRAFQEAREVSEDYGRLIELLD' A
#
# COMPACT_ATOMS: atom_id res chain seq x y z
N MET A 1 11.95 11.67 -13.84
CA MET A 1 10.59 11.66 -13.28
C MET A 1 10.72 11.18 -11.84
N PRO A 2 10.25 11.90 -10.82
CA PRO A 2 10.31 11.35 -9.48
C PRO A 2 9.29 10.22 -9.42
N ILE A 3 9.74 9.06 -8.95
CA ILE A 3 8.84 8.03 -8.45
C ILE A 3 8.29 8.65 -7.16
N ALA A 4 7.02 9.06 -7.16
CA ALA A 4 6.32 9.25 -5.91
C ALA A 4 6.22 7.85 -5.28
N ALA A 5 7.21 7.48 -4.48
CA ALA A 5 7.02 6.39 -3.54
C ALA A 5 5.82 6.79 -2.70
N ALA A 6 4.84 5.90 -2.53
CA ALA A 6 3.95 5.98 -1.39
C ALA A 6 4.84 5.77 -0.15
N ALA A 7 5.58 6.81 0.24
CA ALA A 7 6.67 6.73 1.20
C ALA A 7 6.18 6.23 2.57
N ASP A 8 4.86 6.29 2.77
CA ASP A 8 4.17 5.96 4.02
C ASP A 8 3.47 4.59 3.99
N CYS A 9 3.36 3.91 2.83
CA CYS A 9 2.70 2.60 2.74
C CYS A 9 3.75 1.48 2.65
N VAL A 10 4.00 0.80 3.76
CA VAL A 10 4.96 -0.31 3.84
C VAL A 10 4.22 -1.65 3.65
N PRO A 11 4.60 -2.49 2.68
CA PRO A 11 3.99 -3.81 2.51
C PRO A 11 4.40 -4.74 3.66
N PRO A 12 3.47 -5.58 4.18
CA PRO A 12 3.81 -6.55 5.21
C PRO A 12 4.74 -7.65 4.66
N GLU A 13 5.55 -8.22 5.53
CA GLU A 13 6.42 -9.34 5.19
C GLU A 13 5.59 -10.62 4.99
N ARG A 14 5.93 -11.40 3.96
CA ARG A 14 5.26 -12.66 3.71
C ARG A 14 5.55 -13.66 4.85
N PRO A 15 4.53 -14.31 5.43
CA PRO A 15 4.75 -15.30 6.46
C PRO A 15 5.49 -16.52 5.91
N PHE A 16 6.36 -17.11 6.73
CA PHE A 16 7.11 -18.30 6.37
C PHE A 16 6.23 -19.55 6.44
N LEU A 17 6.39 -20.45 5.47
CA LEU A 17 5.77 -21.77 5.51
C LEU A 17 6.85 -22.86 5.39
N PRO A 18 7.07 -23.66 6.45
CA PRO A 18 8.00 -24.78 6.40
C PRO A 18 7.59 -25.82 5.35
N GLN A 19 8.57 -26.56 4.82
CA GLN A 19 8.30 -27.70 3.93
C GLN A 19 8.00 -29.00 4.69
N SER A 20 8.53 -29.13 5.91
CA SER A 20 8.33 -30.32 6.75
C SER A 20 6.92 -30.35 7.32
N ARG A 21 6.22 -31.47 7.12
CA ARG A 21 4.90 -31.71 7.72
C ARG A 21 4.95 -31.84 9.25
N GLU A 22 6.10 -32.27 9.78
CA GLU A 22 6.32 -32.33 11.22
C GLU A 22 6.38 -30.91 11.80
N ASP A 23 7.19 -30.04 11.19
CA ASP A 23 7.33 -28.64 11.63
C ASP A 23 6.00 -27.88 11.49
N ILE A 24 5.25 -28.11 10.41
CA ILE A 24 3.91 -27.51 10.24
C ILE A 24 2.99 -27.88 11.40
N ARG A 25 3.02 -29.13 11.88
CA ARG A 25 2.18 -29.56 13.01
C ARG A 25 2.71 -29.06 14.35
N ALA A 26 4.03 -29.08 14.52
CA ALA A 26 4.69 -28.64 15.75
C ALA A 26 4.45 -27.14 16.01
N TYR A 27 4.42 -26.33 14.95
CA TYR A 27 4.26 -24.87 15.02
C TYR A 27 2.92 -24.39 14.47
N ALA A 28 1.88 -25.23 14.44
CA ALA A 28 0.62 -24.94 13.77
C ALA A 28 -0.05 -23.64 14.25
N ASP A 29 -0.03 -23.38 15.55
CA ASP A 29 -0.66 -22.19 16.13
C ASP A 29 0.14 -20.92 15.82
N LEU A 30 1.47 -20.99 15.84
CA LEU A 30 2.34 -19.88 15.44
C LEU A 30 2.15 -19.55 13.95
N LEU A 31 2.21 -20.57 13.08
CA LEU A 31 2.00 -20.39 11.64
C LEU A 31 0.60 -19.82 11.36
N ARG A 32 -0.44 -20.26 12.08
CA ARG A 32 -1.77 -19.69 11.96
C ARG A 32 -1.78 -18.21 12.31
N SER A 33 -1.20 -17.85 13.46
CA SER A 33 -1.12 -16.46 13.91
C SER A 33 -0.38 -15.58 12.91
N ASP A 34 0.75 -16.03 12.35
CA ASP A 34 1.54 -15.27 11.38
C ASP A 34 0.76 -15.01 10.08
N PHE A 35 0.04 -16.02 9.61
CA PHE A 35 -0.80 -15.88 8.41
C PHE A 35 -2.01 -14.97 8.65
N GLU A 36 -2.66 -15.08 9.81
CA GLU A 36 -3.78 -14.21 10.18
C GLU A 36 -3.31 -12.76 10.34
N GLY A 37 -2.13 -12.54 10.96
CA GLY A 37 -1.47 -11.24 11.05
C GLY A 37 -1.20 -10.63 9.68
N TYR A 38 -0.54 -11.38 8.78
CA TYR A 38 -0.31 -10.92 7.40
C TYR A 38 -1.60 -10.51 6.67
N ILE A 39 -2.69 -11.28 6.85
CA ILE A 39 -3.98 -10.97 6.22
C ILE A 39 -4.59 -9.68 6.77
N ALA A 40 -4.42 -9.39 8.06
CA ALA A 40 -4.84 -8.11 8.63
C ALA A 40 -3.97 -6.97 8.08
N ASP A 41 -2.64 -7.11 8.12
CA ASP A 41 -1.70 -6.07 7.73
C ASP A 41 -1.81 -5.73 6.24
N ILE A 42 -2.05 -6.72 5.37
CA ILE A 42 -2.20 -6.46 3.93
C ILE A 42 -3.46 -5.65 3.61
N GLN A 43 -4.51 -5.78 4.42
CA GLN A 43 -5.71 -4.94 4.28
C GLN A 43 -5.43 -3.49 4.65
N GLU A 44 -4.63 -3.25 5.69
CA GLU A 44 -4.20 -1.90 6.07
C GLU A 44 -3.29 -1.29 5.02
N TYR A 45 -2.37 -2.07 4.47
CA TYR A 45 -1.51 -1.67 3.36
C TYR A 45 -2.33 -1.23 2.14
N PHE A 46 -3.34 -2.01 1.73
CA PHE A 46 -4.22 -1.60 0.61
C PHE A 46 -5.00 -0.32 0.91
N ARG A 47 -5.49 -0.16 2.14
CA ARG A 47 -6.18 1.08 2.54
C ARG A 47 -5.27 2.30 2.44
N CYS A 48 -4.00 2.14 2.83
CA CYS A 48 -2.98 3.19 2.67
C CYS A 48 -2.77 3.55 1.20
N LEU A 49 -2.56 2.55 0.34
CA LEU A 49 -2.36 2.78 -1.09
C LEU A 49 -3.54 3.48 -1.76
N ASP A 50 -4.77 3.10 -1.39
CA ASP A 50 -5.97 3.73 -1.93
C ASP A 50 -6.10 5.19 -1.48
N ALA A 51 -5.75 5.50 -0.23
CA ALA A 51 -5.73 6.88 0.27
C ALA A 51 -4.69 7.73 -0.48
N GLU A 52 -3.47 7.21 -0.68
CA GLU A 52 -2.43 7.92 -1.44
C GLU A 52 -2.85 8.15 -2.90
N ARG A 53 -3.49 7.15 -3.52
CA ARG A 53 -4.03 7.30 -4.87
C ARG A 53 -5.08 8.41 -4.94
N GLN A 54 -5.99 8.47 -3.98
CA GLN A 54 -7.03 9.51 -3.92
C GLN A 54 -6.41 10.90 -3.72
N ARG A 55 -5.46 11.04 -2.78
CA ARG A 55 -4.73 12.29 -2.52
C ARG A 55 -4.02 12.79 -3.78
N ALA A 56 -3.23 11.93 -4.42
CA ALA A 56 -2.49 12.28 -5.63
C ALA A 56 -3.41 12.67 -6.80
N PHE A 57 -4.57 12.02 -6.91
CA PHE A 57 -5.55 12.35 -7.95
C PHE A 57 -6.16 13.74 -7.73
N GLN A 58 -6.48 14.09 -6.48
CA GLN A 58 -6.99 15.41 -6.13
C GLN A 58 -5.94 16.50 -6.41
N GLU A 59 -4.69 16.28 -5.99
CA GLU A 59 -3.58 17.20 -6.24
C GLU A 59 -3.36 17.43 -7.75
N ALA A 60 -3.35 16.35 -8.55
CA ALA A 60 -3.21 16.46 -10.00
C ALA A 60 -4.35 17.26 -10.64
N ARG A 61 -5.57 17.12 -10.13
CA ARG A 61 -6.72 17.90 -10.59
C ARG A 61 -6.54 19.39 -10.28
N GLU A 62 -6.20 19.73 -9.04
CA GLU A 62 -5.99 21.12 -8.61
C GLU A 62 -4.89 21.79 -9.44
N VAL A 63 -3.74 21.12 -9.61
CA VAL A 63 -2.63 21.62 -10.44
C VAL A 63 -3.06 21.82 -11.90
N SER A 64 -3.92 20.95 -12.44
CA SER A 64 -4.41 21.08 -13.81
C SER A 64 -5.38 22.27 -13.96
N GLU A 65 -6.25 22.49 -12.98
CA GLU A 65 -7.14 23.66 -12.93
C GLU A 65 -6.34 24.96 -12.80
N ASP A 66 -5.29 24.96 -11.96
CA ASP A 66 -4.37 26.09 -11.79
C ASP A 66 -3.63 26.42 -13.07
N TYR A 67 -3.15 25.40 -13.78
CA TYR A 67 -2.51 25.57 -15.08
C TYR A 67 -3.47 26.15 -16.12
N GLY A 68 -4.73 25.70 -16.15
CA GLY A 68 -5.76 26.28 -17.01
C GLY A 68 -5.92 27.79 -16.80
N ARG A 69 -6.05 28.22 -15.53
CA ARG A 69 -6.15 29.64 -15.18
C ARG A 69 -4.88 30.43 -15.54
N LEU A 70 -3.71 29.82 -15.39
CA LEU A 70 -2.45 30.44 -15.81
C LEU A 70 -2.46 30.76 -17.30
N ILE A 71 -2.89 29.82 -18.15
CA ILE A 71 -2.96 30.02 -19.60
C ILE A 71 -3.93 31.15 -19.95
N GLU A 72 -5.12 31.18 -19.34
CA GLU A 72 -6.10 32.26 -19.56
C GLU A 72 -5.57 33.66 -19.21
N LEU A 73 -4.64 33.76 -18.26
CA LEU A 73 -4.01 35.03 -17.88
C LEU A 73 -2.84 35.45 -18.78
N LEU A 74 -2.28 34.49 -19.54
CA LEU A 74 -1.15 34.72 -20.43
C LEU A 74 -1.58 35.07 -21.86
N ASP A 75 -2.82 34.73 -22.24
CA ASP A 75 -3.48 35.11 -23.51
C ASP A 75 -4.02 36.55 -23.50
#